data_AF-A0A9R1NL68-F1
#
_entry.id   AF-A0A9R1NL68-F1
#
_cell.length_a   1.000
_cell.length_b   1.000
_cell.length_c   1.000
_cell.angle_alpha   90.00
_cell.angle_beta   90.00
_cell.angle_gamma   90.00
#
_symmetry.space_group_name_H-M   'P 1'
#
loop_
_entity.id
_entity.type
_entity.pdbx_description
1 polymer ?
#
loop_
_entity_poly.entity_id
_entity_poly.type
_entity_poly.pdbx_seq_one_letter_code
_entity_poly.pdbx_strand_id
1 'polypeptide(L)'
;MAEEPSAKRARGETSDQSREVDDVQVPDQKHDYKVHLKEVDIHGKEMLDVVCTSNPEEADKMISRILKRVCGLYPQYIGVDVEYTREDEPPQRTAVLQLCVEELCLVYHITAATKW
;
A
#
# COMPACT_ATOMS: atom_id res chain seq x y z
N MET A 1 -24.86 52.89 -20.44
CA MET A 1 -24.07 51.99 -19.58
C MET A 1 -24.78 50.65 -19.62
N ALA A 2 -24.24 49.67 -20.34
CA ALA A 2 -24.84 48.36 -20.54
C ALA A 2 -24.32 47.42 -19.44
N GLU A 3 -25.22 46.81 -18.67
CA GLU A 3 -24.88 45.75 -17.72
C GLU A 3 -24.57 44.44 -18.46
N GLU A 4 -23.41 43.86 -18.18
CA GLU A 4 -22.99 42.54 -18.66
C GLU A 4 -23.81 41.41 -18.00
N PRO A 5 -24.08 40.30 -18.70
CA PRO A 5 -24.73 39.15 -18.10
C PRO A 5 -23.73 38.30 -17.31
N SER A 6 -23.95 38.19 -16.01
CA SER A 6 -23.19 37.33 -15.10
C SER A 6 -23.37 35.86 -15.49
N ALA A 7 -22.29 35.24 -15.99
CA ALA A 7 -22.26 33.83 -16.35
C ALA A 7 -22.39 32.94 -15.10
N LYS A 8 -23.50 32.22 -15.00
CA LYS A 8 -23.73 31.15 -14.02
C LYS A 8 -22.68 30.05 -14.20
N ARG A 9 -21.72 29.94 -13.27
CA ARG A 9 -20.86 28.76 -13.17
C ARG A 9 -21.67 27.61 -12.59
N ALA A 10 -21.86 26.55 -13.37
CA ALA A 10 -22.41 25.29 -12.90
C ALA A 10 -21.45 24.70 -11.85
N ARG A 11 -21.90 24.65 -10.60
CA ARG A 11 -21.23 23.95 -9.51
C ARG A 11 -21.40 22.47 -9.80
N GLY A 12 -20.39 21.85 -10.42
CA GLY A 12 -20.31 20.41 -10.55
C GLY A 12 -20.29 19.81 -9.16
N GLU A 13 -21.30 19.01 -8.83
CA GLU A 13 -21.34 18.20 -7.62
C GLU A 13 -20.23 17.14 -7.74
N THR A 14 -19.10 17.39 -7.09
CA THR A 14 -18.10 16.35 -6.85
C THR A 14 -18.70 15.42 -5.81
N SER A 15 -19.11 14.22 -6.27
CA SER A 15 -19.51 13.12 -5.40
C SER A 15 -18.29 12.70 -4.59
N ASP A 16 -18.12 13.35 -3.45
CA ASP A 16 -17.14 13.02 -2.41
C ASP A 16 -17.58 11.71 -1.75
N GLN A 17 -17.36 10.60 -2.45
CA GLN A 17 -17.45 9.27 -1.86
C GLN A 17 -16.10 8.96 -1.22
N SER A 18 -15.75 9.72 -0.17
CA SER A 18 -14.84 9.21 0.83
C SER A 18 -15.49 7.97 1.44
N ARG A 19 -15.13 6.78 0.95
CA ARG A 19 -15.41 5.54 1.66
C ARG A 19 -14.64 5.63 2.97
N GLU A 20 -15.34 6.04 4.01
CA GLU A 20 -14.94 5.83 5.39
C GLU A 20 -14.80 4.32 5.56
N VAL A 21 -13.58 3.84 5.38
CA VAL A 21 -13.20 2.50 5.79
C VAL A 21 -13.03 2.58 7.29
N ASP A 22 -14.11 2.28 8.01
CA ASP A 22 -14.06 1.86 9.41
C ASP A 22 -13.20 0.59 9.49
N ASP A 23 -11.88 0.78 9.50
CA ASP A 23 -10.95 -0.27 9.89
C ASP A 23 -10.97 -0.29 11.42
N VAL A 24 -12.00 -0.93 11.99
CA VAL A 24 -12.02 -1.30 13.40
C VAL A 24 -10.99 -2.43 13.56
N GLN A 25 -9.71 -2.07 13.48
CA GLN A 25 -8.64 -2.90 13.99
C GLN A 25 -8.76 -2.86 15.51
N VAL A 26 -9.15 -3.99 16.09
CA VAL A 26 -9.13 -4.16 17.55
C VAL A 26 -7.66 -4.05 17.97
N PRO A 27 -7.27 -3.04 18.78
CA PRO A 27 -5.86 -2.66 18.98
C PRO A 27 -4.92 -3.76 19.51
N ASP A 28 -5.47 -4.85 20.05
CA ASP A 28 -4.71 -5.87 20.79
C ASP A 28 -4.55 -7.22 20.07
N GLN A 29 -5.16 -7.40 18.89
CA GLN A 29 -5.12 -8.69 18.21
C GLN A 29 -4.04 -8.71 17.12
N LYS A 30 -2.93 -9.40 17.40
CA LYS A 30 -2.01 -9.85 16.35
C LYS A 30 -2.80 -10.70 15.36
N HIS A 31 -2.91 -10.22 14.14
CA HIS A 31 -3.50 -10.97 13.05
C HIS A 31 -2.36 -11.57 12.26
N ASP A 32 -2.16 -12.89 12.34
CA ASP A 32 -1.20 -13.60 11.49
C ASP A 32 -1.91 -14.04 10.21
N TYR A 33 -1.54 -13.43 9.08
CA TYR A 33 -2.13 -13.76 7.80
C TYR A 33 -1.11 -13.69 6.68
N LYS A 34 -1.43 -14.40 5.61
CA LYS A 34 -0.79 -14.32 4.32
C LYS A 34 -1.86 -14.41 3.22
N VAL A 35 -1.82 -13.46 2.31
CA VAL A 35 -2.65 -13.41 1.11
C VAL A 35 -1.74 -13.28 -0.09
N HIS A 36 -1.98 -14.10 -1.12
CA HIS A 36 -1.31 -14.00 -2.41
C HIS A 36 -2.30 -13.44 -3.42
N LEU A 37 -1.98 -12.30 -4.00
CA LEU A 37 -2.73 -11.70 -5.09
C LEU A 37 -1.91 -11.87 -6.35
N LYS A 38 -2.39 -12.72 -7.26
CA LYS A 38 -1.77 -12.93 -8.55
C LYS A 38 -2.37 -12.00 -9.58
N GLU A 39 -1.57 -11.65 -10.57
CA GLU A 39 -2.02 -10.90 -11.75
C GLU A 39 -2.64 -9.54 -11.40
N VAL A 40 -2.07 -8.87 -10.38
CA VAL A 40 -2.49 -7.52 -10.01
C VAL A 40 -2.05 -6.57 -11.13
N ASP A 41 -3.03 -6.06 -11.86
CA ASP A 41 -2.82 -5.15 -12.98
C ASP A 41 -2.34 -3.78 -12.49
N ILE A 42 -1.23 -3.28 -13.06
CA ILE A 42 -0.77 -1.90 -12.82
C ILE A 42 -1.29 -0.96 -13.90
N HIS A 43 -1.23 -1.37 -15.18
CA HIS A 43 -1.59 -0.54 -16.34
C HIS A 43 -1.99 -1.35 -17.60
N GLY A 44 -2.65 -2.50 -17.47
CA GLY A 44 -3.15 -3.30 -18.60
C GLY A 44 -2.11 -4.11 -19.36
N LYS A 45 -0.84 -4.09 -18.93
CA LYS A 45 0.28 -4.77 -19.61
C LYS A 45 1.22 -5.48 -18.64
N GLU A 46 1.40 -4.92 -17.45
CA GLU A 46 2.26 -5.47 -16.40
C GLU A 46 1.40 -5.97 -15.26
N MET A 47 1.76 -7.14 -14.77
CA MET A 47 1.04 -7.87 -13.74
C MET A 47 1.99 -8.17 -12.58
N LEU A 48 1.54 -7.92 -11.36
CA LEU A 48 2.30 -8.19 -10.15
C LEU A 48 1.81 -9.48 -9.48
N ASP A 49 2.75 -10.26 -8.96
CA ASP A 49 2.53 -11.26 -7.92
C ASP A 49 2.82 -10.60 -6.56
N VAL A 50 1.74 -10.25 -5.87
CA VAL A 50 1.77 -9.50 -4.62
C VAL A 50 1.52 -10.43 -3.45
N VAL A 51 2.42 -10.38 -2.46
CA VAL A 51 2.26 -11.10 -1.20
C VAL A 51 1.97 -10.11 -0.10
N CYS A 52 0.74 -10.15 0.42
CA CYS A 52 0.35 -9.39 1.59
C CYS A 52 0.49 -10.27 2.82
N THR A 53 1.27 -9.85 3.81
CA THR A 53 1.49 -10.66 5.01
C THR A 53 1.70 -9.78 6.23
N SER A 54 1.28 -10.27 7.38
CA SER A 54 1.71 -9.79 8.71
C SER A 54 2.65 -10.80 9.38
N ASN A 55 2.86 -11.97 8.76
CA ASN A 55 3.78 -12.98 9.25
C ASN A 55 5.23 -12.56 8.94
N PRO A 56 6.10 -12.38 9.96
CA PRO A 56 7.49 -11.96 9.75
C PRO A 56 8.33 -13.01 9.02
N GLU A 57 8.10 -14.31 9.25
CA GLU A 57 8.86 -15.37 8.58
C GLU A 57 8.56 -15.42 7.08
N GLU A 58 7.30 -15.22 6.71
CA GLU A 58 6.92 -15.14 5.29
C GLU A 58 7.39 -13.83 4.65
N ALA A 59 7.44 -12.71 5.40
CA ALA A 59 8.05 -11.48 4.94
C ALA A 59 9.56 -11.67 4.66
N ASP A 60 10.31 -12.26 5.58
CA ASP A 60 11.75 -12.54 5.44
C ASP A 60 12.04 -13.47 4.25
N LYS A 61 11.18 -14.47 4.04
CA LYS A 61 11.24 -15.36 2.88
C LYS A 61 11.04 -14.62 1.57
N MET A 62 10.11 -13.66 1.52
CA MET A 62 9.88 -12.83 0.33
C MET A 62 11.02 -11.84 0.11
N ILE A 63 11.54 -11.20 1.17
CA ILE A 63 12.73 -10.35 1.12
C ILE A 63 13.92 -11.13 0.55
N SER A 64 14.15 -12.36 1.03
CA SER A 64 15.20 -13.24 0.53
C SER A 64 15.03 -13.59 -0.95
N ARG A 65 13.79 -13.76 -1.43
CA ARG A 65 13.50 -14.00 -2.85
C ARG A 65 13.79 -12.77 -3.70
N ILE A 66 13.39 -11.58 -3.22
CA ILE A 66 13.66 -10.29 -3.86
C ILE A 66 15.19 -10.08 -3.96
N LEU A 67 15.91 -10.26 -2.85
CA LEU A 67 17.37 -10.12 -2.81
C LEU A 67 18.08 -11.07 -3.78
N LYS A 68 17.66 -12.34 -3.86
CA LYS A 68 18.23 -13.30 -4.84
C LYS A 68 18.04 -12.85 -6.29
N ARG A 69 16.94 -12.17 -6.59
CA ARG A 69 16.65 -11.63 -7.92
C ARG A 69 17.59 -10.48 -8.27
N VAL A 70 17.83 -9.60 -7.30
CA VAL A 70 18.73 -8.44 -7.41
C VAL A 70 20.20 -8.84 -7.46
N CYS A 71 20.63 -9.84 -6.68
CA CYS A 71 22.04 -10.24 -6.60
C CYS A 71 22.57 -11.01 -7.82
N GLY A 72 21.73 -11.34 -8.81
CA GLY A 72 22.10 -12.16 -9.97
C GLY A 72 22.10 -11.45 -11.32
N LEU A 73 21.68 -10.18 -11.39
CA LEU A 73 21.34 -9.52 -12.66
C LEU A 73 21.94 -8.10 -12.80
N TYR A 74 22.00 -7.62 -14.05
CA TYR A 74 22.26 -6.21 -14.45
C TYR A 74 21.42 -5.25 -13.60
N PRO A 75 21.76 -3.93 -13.47
CA PRO A 75 21.14 -3.03 -12.50
C PRO A 75 19.61 -3.15 -12.47
N GLN A 76 19.11 -3.78 -11.41
CA GLN A 76 17.70 -3.86 -11.08
C GLN A 76 17.36 -2.76 -10.08
N TYR A 77 16.17 -2.19 -10.24
CA TYR A 77 15.62 -1.20 -9.33
C TYR A 77 14.71 -1.90 -8.31
N ILE A 78 14.82 -1.47 -7.05
CA ILE A 78 13.89 -1.87 -5.99
C ILE A 78 12.98 -0.68 -5.72
N GLY A 79 11.68 -0.85 -5.95
CA GLY A 79 10.66 0.06 -5.44
C GLY A 79 10.48 -0.17 -3.94
N VAL A 80 10.54 0.91 -3.17
CA VAL A 80 10.33 0.88 -1.72
C VAL A 80 9.30 1.94 -1.39
N ASP A 81 8.25 1.54 -0.66
CA ASP A 81 7.26 2.45 -0.12
C ASP A 81 6.94 2.09 1.33
N VAL A 82 6.66 3.11 2.14
CA VAL A 82 6.47 2.96 3.58
C VAL A 82 5.28 3.79 4.02
N GLU A 83 4.26 3.10 4.52
CA GLU A 83 3.09 3.72 5.11
C GLU A 83 3.24 3.80 6.62
N TYR A 84 2.74 4.89 7.20
CA TYR A 84 2.84 5.17 8.62
C TYR A 84 1.47 5.18 9.30
N THR A 85 1.46 5.01 10.61
CA THR A 85 0.28 5.29 11.45
C THR A 85 -0.09 6.77 11.35
N ARG A 86 -1.33 7.08 11.73
CA ARG A 86 -1.87 8.44 11.62
C ARG A 86 -0.98 9.46 12.34
N GLU A 87 -0.84 10.64 11.74
CA GLU A 87 0.03 11.72 12.25
C GLU A 87 -0.47 12.32 13.56
N ASP A 88 -1.77 12.23 13.84
CA ASP A 88 -2.41 12.76 15.06
C ASP A 88 -2.15 11.90 16.30
N GLU A 89 -1.54 10.71 16.15
CA GLU A 89 -1.25 9.77 17.24
C GLU A 89 0.26 9.52 17.39
N PRO A 90 1.00 10.41 18.08
CA PRO A 90 2.42 10.21 18.31
C PRO A 90 2.69 9.10 19.34
N PRO A 91 3.79 8.33 19.20
CA PRO A 91 4.79 8.42 18.14
C PRO A 91 4.30 7.77 16.83
N GLN A 92 4.61 8.41 15.70
CA GLN A 92 4.34 7.84 14.38
C GLN A 92 5.17 6.58 14.16
N ARG A 93 4.54 5.50 13.69
CA ARG A 93 5.15 4.18 13.50
C ARG A 93 4.94 3.72 12.07
N THR A 94 5.82 2.87 11.57
CA THR A 94 5.60 2.23 10.27
C THR A 94 4.46 1.23 10.40
N ALA A 95 3.43 1.42 9.58
CA ALA A 95 2.27 0.53 9.48
C ALA A 95 2.50 -0.55 8.42
N VAL A 96 2.97 -0.16 7.23
CA VAL A 96 3.18 -1.08 6.11
C VAL A 96 4.52 -0.78 5.44
N LEU A 97 5.25 -1.83 5.08
CA LEU A 97 6.43 -1.77 4.21
C LEU A 97 6.11 -2.47 2.90
N GLN A 98 6.35 -1.80 1.77
CA GLN A 98 6.20 -2.36 0.44
C GLN A 98 7.55 -2.44 -0.24
N LEU A 99 7.86 -3.61 -0.81
CA LEU A 99 9.07 -3.85 -1.59
C LEU A 99 8.66 -4.44 -2.93
N CYS A 100 9.12 -3.87 -4.03
CA CYS A 100 8.83 -4.42 -5.36
C CYS A 100 10.06 -4.48 -6.27
N VAL A 101 10.24 -5.61 -6.96
CA VAL A 101 11.27 -5.84 -7.97
C VAL A 101 10.66 -6.64 -9.12
N GLU A 102 10.72 -6.06 -10.32
CA GLU A 102 10.03 -6.61 -11.50
C GLU A 102 8.55 -6.86 -11.19
N GLU A 103 8.10 -8.11 -11.33
CA GLU A 103 6.72 -8.53 -11.10
C GLU A 103 6.46 -8.96 -9.64
N LEU A 104 7.48 -9.01 -8.77
CA LEU A 104 7.32 -9.46 -7.38
C LEU A 104 7.15 -8.26 -6.45
N CYS A 105 6.02 -8.18 -5.75
CA CYS A 105 5.86 -7.24 -4.65
C CYS A 105 5.54 -7.93 -3.32
N LEU A 106 6.13 -7.41 -2.24
CA LEU A 106 5.79 -7.72 -0.86
C LEU A 106 5.04 -6.52 -0.28
N VAL A 107 3.93 -6.78 0.42
CA VAL A 107 3.21 -5.83 1.27
C VAL A 107 3.26 -6.40 2.69
N TYR A 108 4.16 -5.88 3.52
CA TYR A 108 4.35 -6.33 4.90
C TYR A 108 3.61 -5.41 5.87
N HIS A 109 2.53 -5.92 6.46
CA HIS A 109 1.69 -5.20 7.43
C HIS A 109 2.29 -5.36 8.84
N ILE A 110 3.18 -4.43 9.19
CA ILE A 110 3.98 -4.44 10.41
C ILE A 110 3.12 -4.27 11.65
N THR A 111 2.15 -3.35 11.62
CA THR A 111 1.25 -3.10 12.76
C THR A 111 0.41 -4.32 13.12
N ALA A 112 0.00 -5.13 12.15
CA ALA A 112 -0.73 -6.38 12.38
C ALA A 112 0.17 -7.52 12.91
N ALA A 113 1.49 -7.45 12.68
CA ALA A 113 2.48 -8.44 13.09
C ALA A 113 2.85 -8.36 14.58
N THR A 114 2.75 -7.16 15.15
CA THR A 114 3.16 -6.83 16.51
C THR A 114 1.94 -6.61 17.40
N LYS A 115 1.95 -7.21 18.60
CA LYS A 115 1.11 -6.71 19.69
C LYS A 115 1.77 -5.45 20.22
N TRP A 116 1.01 -4.37 20.34
CA TRP A 116 1.52 -3.10 20.82
C TRP A 116 1.16 -2.89 22.28
#